data_AF-A0ABD2BHK5-F1
#
_entry.id   AF-A0ABD2BHK5-F1
#
_cell.length_a   1.000
_cell.length_b   1.000
_cell.length_c   1.000
_cell.angle_alpha   90.00
_cell.angle_beta   90.00
_cell.angle_gamma   90.00
#
_symmetry.space_group_name_H-M   'P 1'
#
loop_
_entity.id
_entity.type
_entity.pdbx_description
1 polymer ?
#
loop_
_entity_poly.entity_id
_entity_poly.type
_entity_poly.pdbx_seq_one_letter_code
_entity_poly.pdbx_strand_id
1 'polypeptide(L)'
;MKTSNNFQTNKKMYNVKTTHYIYCIKSKDSLEYNFVRPVEQLQVFSLMETIKISVASFSNQRMYFELFQPYFLYIIKALCT
;
A
#
# COMPACT_ATOMS: atom_id res chain seq x y z
N MET A 1 -34.61 14.14 -5.88
CA MET A 1 -33.96 13.26 -6.89
C MET A 1 -32.89 14.00 -7.71
N LYS A 2 -31.91 14.68 -7.08
CA LYS A 2 -30.79 15.38 -7.79
C LYS A 2 -29.40 14.82 -7.47
N THR A 3 -29.32 13.86 -6.55
CA THR A 3 -28.06 13.29 -6.04
C THR A 3 -27.41 12.30 -7.01
N SER A 4 -28.19 11.62 -7.86
CA SER A 4 -27.68 10.60 -8.80
C SER A 4 -26.74 11.17 -9.89
N ASN A 5 -27.10 12.33 -10.45
CA ASN A 5 -26.37 12.88 -11.61
C ASN A 5 -24.98 13.41 -11.21
N ASN A 6 -24.83 13.92 -9.98
CA ASN A 6 -23.55 14.44 -9.48
C ASN A 6 -22.55 13.32 -9.17
N PHE A 7 -23.01 12.16 -8.72
CA PHE A 7 -22.11 11.02 -8.46
C PHE A 7 -21.52 10.47 -9.77
N GLN A 8 -22.33 10.40 -10.83
CA GLN A 8 -21.86 9.90 -12.13
C GLN A 8 -20.88 10.86 -12.80
N THR A 9 -21.12 12.17 -12.74
CA THR A 9 -20.21 13.19 -13.30
C THR A 9 -18.89 13.25 -12.55
N ASN A 10 -18.91 13.16 -11.21
CA ASN A 10 -17.70 13.14 -10.38
C ASN A 10 -16.86 11.87 -10.64
N LYS A 11 -17.51 10.70 -10.78
CA LYS A 11 -16.81 9.45 -11.13
C LYS A 11 -16.09 9.54 -12.48
N LYS A 12 -16.74 10.14 -13.48
CA LYS A 12 -16.12 10.38 -14.79
C LYS A 12 -14.90 11.30 -14.70
N MET A 13 -14.91 12.27 -13.78
CA MET A 13 -13.78 13.18 -13.57
C MET A 13 -12.58 12.51 -12.89
N TYR A 14 -12.81 11.59 -11.95
CA TYR A 14 -11.72 10.86 -11.27
C TYR A 14 -10.99 9.88 -12.19
N ASN A 15 -11.68 9.25 -13.15
CA ASN A 15 -11.06 8.29 -14.07
C ASN A 15 -10.08 8.91 -15.07
N VAL A 16 -10.14 10.23 -15.29
CA VAL A 16 -9.27 10.94 -16.24
C VAL A 16 -7.96 11.40 -15.57
N LYS A 17 -7.90 11.42 -14.24
CA LYS A 17 -6.73 11.88 -13.47
C LYS A 17 -6.09 10.71 -12.75
N THR A 18 -4.78 10.78 -12.51
CA THR A 18 -4.11 9.84 -11.60
C THR A 18 -4.63 10.07 -10.18
N THR A 19 -5.24 9.06 -9.58
CA THR A 19 -5.82 9.14 -8.24
C THR A 19 -4.76 8.79 -7.19
N HIS A 20 -4.66 9.64 -6.16
CA HIS A 20 -3.84 9.36 -4.98
C HIS A 20 -4.77 9.04 -3.81
N TYR A 21 -4.64 7.84 -3.25
CA TYR A 21 -5.45 7.38 -2.11
C TYR A 21 -4.73 7.65 -0.80
N ILE A 22 -5.40 8.30 0.16
CA ILE A 22 -4.90 8.56 1.52
C ILE A 22 -5.89 7.94 2.50
N TYR A 23 -5.43 7.02 3.35
CA TYR A 23 -6.24 6.33 4.35
C TYR A 23 -5.89 6.81 5.76
N CYS A 24 -6.85 7.40 6.45
CA CYS A 24 -6.68 7.82 7.84
C CYS A 24 -7.09 6.69 8.79
N ILE A 25 -6.16 6.23 9.63
CA ILE A 25 -6.42 5.18 10.63
C ILE A 25 -6.48 5.85 12.01
N LYS A 26 -7.58 5.62 12.72
CA LYS A 26 -7.75 6.16 14.07
C LYS A 26 -7.34 5.08 15.08
N SER A 27 -6.15 5.26 15.66
CA SER A 27 -5.57 4.29 16.59
C SER A 27 -6.38 4.14 17.89
N LYS A 28 -6.93 5.23 18.46
CA LYS A 28 -7.82 5.16 19.64
C LYS A 28 -8.54 6.47 19.99
N ASP A 29 -9.39 6.38 21.02
CA ASP A 29 -9.97 7.51 21.79
C ASP A 29 -9.33 7.67 23.19
N SER A 30 -8.51 6.69 23.65
CA SER A 30 -7.88 6.66 24.99
C SER A 30 -6.40 6.22 24.91
N LEU A 31 -5.63 6.36 26.00
CA LEU A 31 -4.15 6.20 26.01
C LEU A 31 -3.62 4.76 25.96
N GLU A 32 -4.42 3.75 26.30
CA GLU A 32 -3.97 2.35 26.24
C GLU A 32 -3.87 1.88 24.78
N TYR A 33 -3.23 0.76 24.43
CA TYR A 33 -3.21 0.28 23.03
C TYR A 33 -4.22 -0.85 22.79
N ASN A 34 -5.03 -0.82 21.72
CA ASN A 34 -5.93 -1.93 21.34
C ASN A 34 -5.77 -2.26 19.85
N PHE A 35 -5.35 -3.49 19.54
CA PHE A 35 -5.07 -3.97 18.17
C PHE A 35 -6.33 -4.25 17.33
N VAL A 36 -7.51 -4.42 17.94
CA VAL A 36 -8.71 -4.88 17.23
C VAL A 36 -9.23 -3.84 16.24
N ARG A 37 -9.38 -2.58 16.68
CA ARG A 37 -9.96 -1.51 15.83
C ARG A 37 -9.10 -1.16 14.61
N PRO A 38 -7.76 -1.03 14.72
CA PRO A 38 -6.92 -0.78 13.54
C PRO A 38 -7.05 -1.89 12.50
N VAL A 39 -7.16 -3.16 12.92
CA VAL A 39 -7.32 -4.28 11.99
C VAL A 39 -8.66 -4.21 11.26
N GLU A 40 -9.75 -3.91 11.95
CA GLU A 40 -11.07 -3.72 11.33
C GLU A 40 -11.05 -2.55 10.32
N GLN A 41 -10.41 -1.44 10.67
CA GLN A 41 -10.26 -0.29 9.78
C GLN A 41 -9.44 -0.66 8.53
N LEU A 42 -8.34 -1.40 8.70
CA LEU A 42 -7.52 -1.89 7.59
C LEU A 42 -8.31 -2.80 6.64
N GLN A 43 -9.28 -3.56 7.16
CA GLN A 43 -10.18 -4.38 6.35
C GLN A 43 -11.20 -3.52 5.59
N VAL A 44 -11.83 -2.53 6.25
CA VAL A 44 -12.80 -1.62 5.61
C VAL A 44 -12.15 -0.77 4.52
N PHE A 45 -10.89 -0.39 4.69
CA PHE A 45 -10.13 0.37 3.70
C PHE A 45 -9.53 -0.49 2.58
N SER A 46 -9.78 -1.82 2.55
CA SER A 46 -9.16 -2.78 1.61
C SER A 46 -7.63 -2.76 1.60
N LEU A 47 -6.99 -2.23 2.65
CA LEU A 47 -5.54 -2.04 2.69
C LEU A 47 -4.82 -3.41 2.77
N MET A 48 -5.42 -4.39 3.46
CA MET A 48 -4.95 -5.78 3.43
C MET A 48 -5.10 -6.44 2.05
N GLU A 49 -6.13 -6.08 1.29
CA GLU A 49 -6.35 -6.60 -0.07
C GLU A 49 -5.32 -6.01 -1.04
N THR A 50 -5.01 -4.72 -0.92
CA THR A 50 -3.91 -4.07 -1.66
C THR A 50 -2.57 -4.76 -1.38
N ILE A 51 -2.27 -5.08 -0.13
CA ILE A 51 -1.05 -5.82 0.24
C ILE A 51 -1.04 -7.19 -0.44
N LYS A 52 -2.14 -7.96 -0.37
CA LYS A 52 -2.24 -9.28 -1.02
C LYS A 52 -1.97 -9.21 -2.52
N ILE A 53 -2.55 -8.22 -3.22
CA ILE A 53 -2.33 -8.01 -4.65
C ILE A 53 -0.86 -7.64 -4.93
N SER A 54 -0.28 -6.78 -4.09
CA SER A 54 1.12 -6.33 -4.25
C SER A 54 2.12 -7.48 -4.06
N VAL A 55 1.87 -8.39 -3.10
CA VAL A 55 2.74 -9.53 -2.77
C VAL A 55 2.58 -10.67 -3.77
N ALA A 56 1.37 -10.87 -4.31
CA ALA A 56 1.15 -11.81 -5.41
C ALA A 56 1.87 -11.38 -6.71
N SER A 57 2.22 -10.10 -6.80
CA SER A 57 3.04 -9.52 -7.85
C SER A 57 4.52 -9.49 -7.42
N PHE A 58 5.44 -9.16 -8.32
CA PHE A 58 6.84 -8.88 -7.98
C PHE A 58 6.94 -7.59 -7.15
N SER A 59 6.67 -7.69 -5.84
CA SER A 59 6.54 -6.56 -4.91
C SER A 59 7.80 -5.70 -4.77
N ASN A 60 8.97 -6.30 -4.88
CA ASN A 60 10.26 -5.61 -4.77
C ASN A 60 10.89 -5.43 -6.16
N GLN A 61 10.38 -4.47 -6.92
CA GLN A 61 11.04 -3.98 -8.13
C GLN A 61 12.12 -2.98 -7.70
N ARG A 62 13.37 -3.44 -7.66
CA ARG A 62 14.54 -2.61 -7.35
C ARG A 62 15.45 -2.52 -8.56
N MET A 63 16.12 -1.39 -8.73
CA MET A 63 17.15 -1.26 -9.75
C MET A 63 18.34 -2.17 -9.41
N TYR A 64 19.08 -2.62 -10.43
CA TYR A 64 20.22 -3.53 -10.23
C TYR A 64 21.19 -3.04 -9.13
N PHE A 65 21.54 -1.76 -9.15
CA PHE A 65 22.44 -1.17 -8.15
C PHE A 65 21.92 -1.31 -6.71
N GLU A 66 20.61 -1.17 -6.48
CA GLU A 66 19.97 -1.29 -5.17
C GLU A 66 19.91 -2.73 -4.66
N LEU A 67 19.96 -3.71 -5.57
CA LEU A 67 20.11 -5.12 -5.24
C LEU A 67 21.57 -5.45 -4.92
N PHE A 68 22.52 -4.93 -5.69
CA PHE A 68 23.94 -5.26 -5.50
C PHE A 68 24.48 -4.75 -4.16
N GLN A 69 24.12 -3.54 -3.72
CA GLN A 69 24.68 -2.94 -2.52
C GLN A 69 24.56 -3.79 -1.23
N PRO A 70 23.39 -4.36 -0.86
CA PRO A 70 23.27 -5.23 0.31
C PRO A 70 23.90 -6.62 0.14
N TYR A 71 23.95 -7.17 -1.09
CA TYR A 71 24.48 -8.52 -1.35
C TYR A 71 25.95 -8.52 -1.81
N PHE A 72 26.57 -7.35 -1.98
CA PHE A 72 27.92 -7.22 -2.51
C PHE A 72 28.95 -8.02 -1.70
N LEU A 73 28.88 -7.93 -0.37
CA LEU A 73 29.77 -8.66 0.53
C LEU A 73 29.57 -10.18 0.42
N TYR A 74 28.35 -10.64 0.20
CA TYR A 74 28.04 -12.06 0.00
C TYR A 74 28.61 -12.57 -1.33
N ILE A 75 28.51 -11.78 -2.40
CA ILE A 75 29.04 -12.12 -3.72
C ILE A 75 30.58 -12.15 -3.72
N ILE A 76 31.24 -11.15 -3.11
CA ILE A 76 32.70 -11.14 -2.95
C ILE A 76 33.17 -12.38 -2.19
N LYS A 77 32.48 -12.73 -1.10
CA LYS A 77 32.83 -13.91 -0.30
C LYS A 77 32.68 -15.22 -1.08
N ALA A 78 31.69 -15.32 -1.96
CA ALA A 78 31.49 -16.48 -2.84
C ALA A 78 32.53 -16.56 -3.98
N LEU A 79 33.10 -15.43 -4.41
CA LEU A 79 34.14 -15.38 -5.45
C LEU A 79 35.56 -15.61 -4.92
N CYS A 80 35.79 -15.42 -3.61
CA CYS A 80 37.09 -15.60 -2.96
C CYS A 80 37.28 -16.98 -2.29
N THR A 81 36.35 -17.90 -2.48
CA THR A 81 36.45 -19.33 -2.11
C THR A 81 36.63 -20.18 -3.36
#